data_AF-A0A941V1Q4-F1
#
_entry.id   AF-A0A941V1Q4-F1
#
_cell.length_a   1.000
_cell.length_b   1.000
_cell.length_c   1.000
_cell.angle_alpha   90.00
_cell.angle_beta   90.00
_cell.angle_gamma   90.00
#
_symmetry.space_group_name_H-M   'P 1'
#
loop_
_entity.id
_entity.type
_entity.pdbx_description
1 polymer ?
#
loop_
_entity_poly.entity_id
_entity_poly.type
_entity_poly.pdbx_seq_one_letter_code
_entity_poly.pdbx_strand_id
1 'polypeptide(L)'
;MSWKAAMVFAAALACSVQAQAQGLSKEQAYTPAQAAYLKGEIRKAQERFVETASAVSGVPQSKIKEWMATDGRDVPPKVNIVPALQRERGKPLSEEERARILAADQERYQAIEQAKKTAAQK
;
A
#
# COMPACT_ATOMS: atom_id res chain seq x y z
N MET A 1 66.52 6.83 24.52
CA MET A 1 66.39 8.27 24.29
C MET A 1 65.20 8.44 23.35
N SER A 2 64.01 8.73 23.87
CA SER A 2 63.38 10.07 23.88
C SER A 2 63.26 10.71 22.49
N TRP A 3 62.18 11.35 22.04
CA TRP A 3 60.99 11.94 22.66
C TRP A 3 59.90 12.13 21.57
N LYS A 4 58.61 12.04 21.96
CA LYS A 4 57.45 12.86 21.53
C LYS A 4 57.30 13.32 20.06
N ALA A 5 56.17 12.94 19.44
CA ALA A 5 55.16 13.83 18.79
C ALA A 5 54.23 12.94 17.91
N ALA A 6 52.99 12.60 18.29
CA ALA A 6 51.78 13.42 18.26
C ALA A 6 51.57 14.16 16.92
N MET A 7 50.70 13.65 16.03
CA MET A 7 49.73 14.47 15.29
C MET A 7 48.66 13.61 14.57
N VAL A 8 47.47 13.63 15.18
CA VAL A 8 46.12 13.81 14.61
C VAL A 8 45.77 13.09 13.29
N PHE A 9 44.95 12.05 13.44
CA PHE A 9 44.07 11.44 12.44
C PHE A 9 43.08 12.47 11.89
N ALA A 10 43.14 12.77 10.59
CA ALA A 10 42.09 13.50 9.88
C ALA A 10 41.29 12.50 9.02
N ALA A 11 40.13 12.08 9.53
CA ALA A 11 39.14 11.32 8.78
C ALA A 11 38.48 12.24 7.74
N ALA A 12 38.70 11.98 6.45
CA ALA A 12 37.93 12.57 5.37
C ALA A 12 36.97 11.52 4.80
N LEU A 13 35.79 11.45 5.41
CA LEU A 13 34.58 10.85 4.85
C LEU A 13 34.17 11.63 3.60
N ALA A 14 34.67 11.22 2.43
CA ALA A 14 34.12 11.67 1.16
C ALA A 14 32.84 10.88 0.88
N CYS A 15 31.72 11.53 1.20
CA CYS A 15 30.36 11.07 1.02
C CYS A 15 30.03 10.99 -0.48
N SER A 16 30.05 9.78 -1.07
CA SER A 16 29.50 9.53 -2.40
C SER A 16 27.98 9.50 -2.31
N VAL A 17 27.33 10.67 -2.29
CA VAL A 17 25.89 10.78 -2.52
C VAL A 17 25.64 10.48 -3.99
N GLN A 18 25.47 9.20 -4.32
CA GLN A 18 24.87 8.80 -5.59
C GLN A 18 23.41 9.25 -5.56
N ALA A 19 23.16 10.37 -6.23
CA ALA A 19 21.83 10.80 -6.60
C ALA A 19 21.19 9.68 -7.45
N GLN A 20 20.37 8.86 -6.82
CA GLN A 20 19.40 8.03 -7.52
C GLN A 20 18.42 9.00 -8.19
N ALA A 21 18.66 9.30 -9.46
CA ALA A 21 17.65 9.89 -10.33
C ALA A 21 16.48 8.90 -10.35
N GLN A 22 15.46 9.24 -9.55
CA GLN A 22 14.24 8.47 -9.42
C GLN A 22 13.64 8.31 -10.81
N GLY A 23 13.38 7.07 -11.20
CA GLY A 23 12.69 6.76 -12.43
C GLY A 23 11.36 7.52 -12.46
N LEU A 24 11.23 8.45 -13.40
CA LEU A 24 9.94 8.94 -13.84
C LEU A 24 9.24 7.76 -14.50
N SER A 25 8.49 7.00 -13.71
CA SER A 25 7.58 5.98 -14.21
C SER A 25 6.69 6.66 -15.24
N LYS A 26 6.87 6.32 -16.53
CA LYS A 26 5.93 6.74 -17.58
C LYS A 26 4.56 6.24 -17.15
N GLU A 27 3.67 7.15 -16.78
CA GLU A 27 2.29 6.84 -16.49
C GLU A 27 1.72 6.16 -17.75
N GLN A 28 1.40 4.88 -17.63
CA GLN A 28 1.04 4.06 -18.77
C GLN A 28 -0.30 4.57 -19.29
N ALA A 29 -0.29 5.20 -20.47
CA ALA A 29 -1.50 5.76 -21.06
C ALA A 29 -2.40 4.62 -21.56
N TYR A 30 -3.45 4.31 -20.79
CA TYR A 30 -4.46 3.33 -21.15
C TYR A 30 -5.42 3.89 -22.22
N THR A 31 -5.84 3.05 -23.16
CA THR A 31 -6.98 3.39 -24.03
C THR A 31 -8.26 3.47 -23.20
N PRO A 32 -9.34 4.13 -23.70
CA PRO A 32 -10.60 4.19 -22.96
C PRO A 32 -11.17 2.82 -22.56
N ALA A 33 -11.02 1.80 -23.42
CA ALA A 33 -11.48 0.44 -23.13
C ALA A 33 -10.63 -0.23 -22.03
N GLN A 34 -9.31 -0.09 -22.09
CA GLN A 34 -8.40 -0.59 -21.06
C GLN A 34 -8.64 0.09 -19.70
N ALA A 35 -8.85 1.41 -19.71
CA ALA A 35 -9.15 2.18 -18.51
C ALA A 35 -10.50 1.77 -17.88
N ALA A 36 -11.53 1.53 -18.70
CA ALA A 36 -12.82 1.05 -18.21
C ALA A 36 -12.72 -0.35 -17.57
N TYR A 37 -11.96 -1.25 -18.20
CA TYR A 37 -11.65 -2.57 -17.62
C TYR A 37 -10.92 -2.44 -16.29
N LEU A 38 -9.83 -1.67 -16.25
CA LEU A 38 -9.02 -1.48 -15.04
C LEU A 38 -9.84 -0.90 -13.89
N LYS A 39 -10.66 0.13 -14.15
CA LYS A 39 -11.56 0.72 -13.16
C LYS A 39 -12.53 -0.32 -12.57
N GLY A 40 -13.08 -1.21 -13.40
CA GLY A 40 -13.96 -2.28 -12.97
C GLY A 40 -13.26 -3.29 -12.06
N GLU A 41 -12.04 -3.70 -12.42
CA GLU A 41 -11.26 -4.66 -11.63
C GLU A 41 -10.79 -4.07 -10.30
N ILE A 42 -10.36 -2.80 -10.29
CA ILE A 42 -10.02 -2.09 -9.04
C ILE A 42 -11.23 -2.06 -8.10
N ARG A 43 -12.41 -1.69 -8.62
CA ARG A 43 -13.64 -1.67 -7.80
C ARG A 43 -13.94 -3.04 -7.20
N LYS A 44 -13.89 -4.11 -8.00
CA LYS A 44 -14.12 -5.48 -7.51
C LYS A 44 -13.14 -5.88 -6.42
N ALA A 45 -11.85 -5.58 -6.59
CA ALA A 45 -10.82 -5.87 -5.59
C ALA A 45 -11.09 -5.14 -4.27
N GLN A 46 -11.47 -3.86 -4.35
CA GLN A 46 -11.82 -3.05 -3.18
C GLN A 46 -13.09 -3.53 -2.49
N GLU A 47 -14.14 -3.89 -3.25
CA GLU A 47 -15.40 -4.42 -2.71
C GLU A 47 -15.19 -5.75 -1.97
N ARG A 48 -14.40 -6.68 -2.53
CA ARG A 48 -14.05 -7.96 -1.88
C ARG A 48 -13.33 -7.75 -0.55
N PHE A 49 -12.39 -6.81 -0.52
CA PHE A 49 -11.72 -6.44 0.72
C PHE A 49 -12.71 -5.89 1.75
N VAL A 50 -13.61 -4.98 1.36
CA VAL A 50 -14.64 -4.42 2.26
C VAL A 50 -15.53 -5.52 2.83
N GLU A 51 -15.97 -6.46 2.00
CA GLU A 51 -16.79 -7.60 2.41
C GLU A 51 -16.06 -8.45 3.46
N THR A 52 -14.80 -8.82 3.18
CA THR A 52 -13.99 -9.65 4.07
C THR A 52 -13.65 -8.93 5.38
N ALA A 53 -13.22 -7.67 5.30
CA ALA A 53 -12.91 -6.86 6.47
C ALA A 53 -14.16 -6.67 7.36
N SER A 54 -15.33 -6.48 6.75
CA SER A 54 -16.60 -6.39 7.47
C SER A 54 -16.95 -7.71 8.17
N ALA A 55 -16.87 -8.83 7.46
CA ALA A 55 -17.17 -10.16 8.01
C ALA A 55 -16.23 -10.55 9.16
N VAL A 56 -14.93 -10.21 9.06
CA VAL A 56 -13.93 -10.54 10.09
C VAL A 56 -14.05 -9.62 11.31
N SER A 57 -14.20 -8.31 11.10
CA SER A 57 -14.17 -7.33 12.20
C SER A 57 -15.52 -7.12 12.89
N GLY A 58 -16.62 -7.37 12.18
CA GLY A 58 -17.97 -6.99 12.56
C GLY A 58 -18.32 -5.52 12.30
N VAL A 59 -17.39 -4.73 11.73
CA VAL A 59 -17.66 -3.34 11.35
C VAL A 59 -18.51 -3.30 10.09
N PRO A 60 -19.57 -2.47 10.01
CA PRO A 60 -20.41 -2.39 8.82
C PRO A 60 -19.64 -2.01 7.55
N GLN A 61 -19.98 -2.64 6.42
CA GLN A 61 -19.35 -2.33 5.13
C GLN A 61 -19.44 -0.85 4.77
N SER A 62 -20.55 -0.18 5.07
CA SER A 62 -20.73 1.26 4.82
C SER A 62 -19.62 2.09 5.48
N LYS A 63 -19.24 1.75 6.70
CA LYS A 63 -18.19 2.44 7.45
C LYS A 63 -16.81 2.20 6.86
N ILE A 64 -16.51 0.95 6.48
CA ILE A 64 -15.23 0.60 5.84
C ILE A 64 -15.09 1.28 4.47
N LYS A 65 -16.19 1.43 3.72
CA LYS A 65 -16.22 2.18 2.45
C LYS A 65 -15.90 3.66 2.61
N GLU A 66 -16.09 4.28 3.78
CA GLU A 66 -15.66 5.67 4.00
C GLU A 66 -14.13 5.81 3.97
N TRP A 67 -13.43 4.75 4.41
CA TRP A 67 -11.97 4.67 4.46
C TRP A 67 -11.33 4.27 3.14
N MET A 68 -12.12 3.78 2.18
CA MET A 68 -11.64 3.26 0.91
C MET A 68 -12.27 3.95 -0.29
N ALA A 69 -11.54 4.07 -1.39
CA ALA A 69 -12.08 4.63 -2.62
C ALA A 69 -12.69 3.53 -3.49
N THR A 70 -13.91 3.06 -3.20
CA THR A 70 -14.58 1.99 -3.99
C THR A 70 -15.14 2.46 -5.34
N ASP A 71 -14.72 3.63 -5.83
CA ASP A 71 -15.15 4.16 -7.12
C ASP A 71 -14.34 3.62 -8.31
N GLY A 72 -13.33 2.78 -8.02
CA GLY A 72 -12.45 2.15 -8.99
C GLY A 72 -11.17 2.94 -9.23
N ARG A 73 -10.86 3.95 -8.42
CA ARG A 73 -9.55 4.60 -8.43
C ARG A 73 -8.56 3.77 -7.62
N ASP A 74 -7.35 3.60 -8.16
CA ASP A 74 -6.24 2.98 -7.44
C ASP A 74 -5.62 4.00 -6.48
N VAL A 75 -6.32 4.22 -5.37
CA VAL A 75 -5.89 5.12 -4.30
C VAL A 75 -5.76 4.28 -3.03
N PRO A 76 -4.67 4.47 -2.26
CA PRO A 76 -4.54 3.80 -0.97
C PRO A 76 -5.71 4.18 -0.03
N PRO A 77 -6.02 3.34 0.97
CA PRO A 77 -7.01 3.68 1.98
C PRO A 77 -6.67 5.02 2.67
N LYS A 78 -7.70 5.80 3.02
CA LYS A 78 -7.56 7.12 3.68
C LYS A 78 -6.98 7.02 5.09
N VAL A 79 -7.09 5.84 5.71
CA VAL A 79 -6.60 5.54 7.05
C VAL A 79 -5.98 4.14 7.07
N ASN A 80 -5.13 3.88 8.05
CA ASN A 80 -4.71 2.52 8.33
C ASN A 80 -5.91 1.70 8.86
N ILE A 81 -6.27 0.64 8.13
CA ILE A 81 -7.51 -0.10 8.36
C ILE A 81 -7.52 -0.84 9.71
N VAL A 82 -6.42 -1.49 10.10
CA VAL A 82 -6.41 -2.30 11.34
C VAL A 82 -6.69 -1.45 12.59
N PRO A 83 -5.99 -0.32 12.84
CA PRO A 83 -6.33 0.57 13.96
C PRO A 83 -7.71 1.20 13.83
N ALA A 84 -8.17 1.52 12.61
CA ALA A 84 -9.49 2.10 12.40
C ALA A 84 -10.62 1.12 12.78
N LEU A 85 -10.49 -0.15 12.39
CA LEU A 85 -11.43 -1.22 12.75
C LEU A 85 -11.49 -1.45 14.26
N GLN A 86 -10.33 -1.48 14.94
CA GLN A 86 -10.26 -1.64 16.38
C GLN A 86 -10.96 -0.51 17.13
N ARG A 87 -10.75 0.74 16.66
CA ARG A 87 -11.41 1.92 17.22
C ARG A 87 -12.92 1.85 17.03
N GLU A 88 -13.37 1.54 15.81
CA GLU A 88 -14.79 1.49 15.47
C GLU A 88 -15.54 0.40 16.24
N ARG A 89 -14.95 -0.80 16.37
CA ARG A 89 -15.56 -1.91 17.11
C ARG A 89 -15.43 -1.81 18.63
N GLY A 90 -14.60 -0.89 19.14
CA GLY A 90 -14.35 -0.68 20.58
C GLY A 90 -13.56 -1.79 21.28
N LYS A 91 -12.99 -2.76 20.55
CA LYS A 91 -12.21 -3.88 21.10
C LYS A 91 -11.04 -4.24 20.18
N PRO A 92 -9.95 -4.80 20.71
CA PRO A 92 -8.84 -5.25 19.87
C PRO A 92 -9.30 -6.33 18.87
N LEU A 93 -8.56 -6.44 17.77
CA LEU A 93 -8.66 -7.59 16.87
C LEU A 93 -7.79 -8.71 17.45
N SER A 94 -8.25 -9.95 17.40
CA SER A 94 -7.39 -11.11 17.65
C SER A 94 -6.26 -11.16 16.63
N GLU A 95 -5.20 -11.93 16.93
CA GLU A 95 -4.10 -12.14 15.99
C GLU A 95 -4.60 -12.75 14.67
N GLU A 96 -5.51 -13.71 14.75
CA GLU A 96 -6.14 -14.35 13.60
C GLU A 96 -7.00 -13.38 12.79
N GLU A 97 -7.86 -12.58 13.44
CA GLU A 97 -8.66 -11.55 12.78
C GLU A 97 -7.74 -10.55 12.04
N ARG A 98 -6.67 -10.11 12.71
CA ARG A 98 -5.68 -9.20 12.13
C ARG A 98 -4.98 -9.82 10.93
N ALA A 99 -4.51 -11.06 11.04
CA ALA A 99 -3.84 -11.77 9.96
C ALA A 99 -4.75 -11.92 8.73
N ARG A 100 -6.02 -12.25 8.93
CA ARG A 100 -7.01 -12.36 7.84
C ARG A 100 -7.27 -11.02 7.14
N ILE A 101 -7.36 -9.93 7.89
CA ILE A 101 -7.54 -8.58 7.31
C ILE A 101 -6.30 -8.18 6.50
N LEU A 102 -5.09 -8.43 7.01
CA LEU A 102 -3.85 -8.12 6.30
C LEU A 102 -3.68 -8.97 5.04
N ALA A 103 -4.02 -10.26 5.09
CA ALA A 103 -4.04 -11.13 3.93
C ALA A 103 -5.02 -10.61 2.87
N ALA A 104 -6.23 -10.23 3.26
CA ALA A 104 -7.22 -9.66 2.34
C ALA A 104 -6.74 -8.34 1.71
N ASP A 105 -6.01 -7.51 2.46
CA ASP A 105 -5.45 -6.26 1.91
C ASP A 105 -4.33 -6.55 0.89
N GLN A 106 -3.49 -7.54 1.19
CA GLN A 106 -2.44 -8.00 0.29
C GLN A 106 -3.02 -8.59 -1.00
N GLU A 107 -4.09 -9.38 -0.90
CA GLU A 107 -4.84 -9.92 -2.04
C GLU A 107 -5.44 -8.80 -2.89
N ARG A 108 -6.05 -7.78 -2.26
CA ARG A 108 -6.55 -6.57 -2.94
C ARG A 108 -5.45 -5.90 -3.75
N TYR A 109 -4.29 -5.67 -3.14
CA TYR A 109 -3.15 -5.05 -3.81
C TYR A 109 -2.68 -5.90 -5.01
N GLN A 110 -2.51 -7.20 -4.82
CA GLN A 110 -2.08 -8.10 -5.89
C GLN A 110 -3.09 -8.15 -7.04
N ALA A 111 -4.39 -8.15 -6.74
CA ALA A 111 -5.44 -8.11 -7.75
C ALA A 111 -5.40 -6.83 -8.59
N ILE A 112 -5.16 -5.67 -7.97
CA ILE A 112 -5.00 -4.39 -8.67
C ILE A 112 -3.75 -4.41 -9.56
N GLU A 113 -2.60 -4.84 -9.04
CA GLU A 113 -1.37 -4.95 -9.81
C GLU A 113 -1.50 -5.91 -10.99
N GLN A 114 -2.20 -7.04 -10.80
CA GLN A 114 -2.49 -7.97 -11.88
C GLN A 114 -3.45 -7.35 -12.91
N ALA A 115 -4.48 -6.63 -12.47
CA ALA A 115 -5.41 -5.94 -13.35
C ALA A 115 -4.69 -4.89 -14.22
N LYS A 116 -3.72 -4.15 -13.68
CA LYS A 116 -2.89 -3.20 -14.45
C LYS A 116 -2.10 -3.90 -15.56
N LYS A 117 -1.49 -5.04 -15.25
CA LYS A 117 -0.75 -5.87 -16.22
C LYS A 117 -1.68 -6.39 -17.32
N THR A 118 -2.84 -6.91 -16.95
CA THR A 118 -3.83 -7.41 -17.91
C THR A 118 -4.43 -6.29 -18.76
N ALA A 119 -4.71 -5.12 -18.17
CA ALA A 119 -5.22 -3.96 -18.90
C ALA A 119 -4.24 -3.50 -19.99
N ALA A 120 -2.93 -3.57 -19.73
CA ALA A 120 -1.90 -3.23 -20.71
C ALA A 120 -1.84 -4.17 -21.93
N GLN A 121 -2.44 -5.37 -21.82
CA GLN A 121 -2.43 -6.42 -22.85
C GLN A 121 -3.77 -6.53 -23.61
N LYS A 122 -4.80 -5.78 -23.18
CA LYS A 122 -6.14 -5.78 -23.79
C LYS A 122 -6.27 -4.73 -24.88
#